data_AF-A0A540LHB9-F1
#
_entry.id   AF-A0A540LHB9-F1
#
_cell.length_a   1.000
_cell.length_b   1.000
_cell.length_c   1.000
_cell.angle_alpha   90.00
_cell.angle_beta   90.00
_cell.angle_gamma   90.00
#
_symmetry.space_group_name_H-M   'P 1'
#
loop_
_entity.id
_entity.type
_entity.pdbx_description
1 polymer ?
#
loop_
_entity_poly.entity_id
_entity_poly.type
_entity_poly.pdbx_seq_one_letter_code
_entity_poly.pdbx_strand_id
1 'polypeptide(L)'
;MTFPHPHPPHSIAFFTKSPSHLHFDQAIPLHARPPLRPLRCRTCCFVLNHFSIVDYATKVWICPVCFTRNHFPPYYASISDENLPAKLFPQYTTIEYDSSIKKPTSPPIFIFVVDT
;
A
#
# COMPACT_ATOMS: atom_id res chain seq x y z
N MET A 1 -24.86 23.23 -24.11
CA MET A 1 -25.78 22.32 -23.41
C MET A 1 -24.95 21.11 -22.98
N THR A 2 -24.14 21.27 -21.93
CA THR A 2 -24.35 20.76 -20.55
C THR A 2 -24.19 19.24 -20.45
N PHE A 3 -23.12 18.81 -19.77
CA PHE A 3 -22.78 17.43 -19.37
C PHE A 3 -23.84 16.82 -18.41
N PRO A 4 -23.77 15.51 -18.13
CA PRO A 4 -23.00 15.13 -16.94
C PRO A 4 -21.97 14.01 -17.19
N HIS A 5 -20.78 14.27 -16.67
CA HIS A 5 -19.68 13.34 -16.42
C HIS A 5 -20.11 12.24 -15.44
N PRO A 6 -19.74 10.96 -15.65
CA PRO A 6 -19.63 10.02 -14.56
C PRO A 6 -18.22 10.12 -13.97
N HIS A 7 -18.13 10.58 -12.73
CA HIS A 7 -16.95 10.39 -11.88
C HIS A 7 -16.88 8.92 -11.46
N PRO A 8 -15.75 8.20 -11.63
CA PRO A 8 -15.47 7.03 -10.81
C PRO A 8 -14.75 7.46 -9.53
N PRO A 9 -15.18 6.97 -8.36
CA PRO A 9 -14.52 7.23 -7.09
C PRO A 9 -13.43 6.17 -6.86
N HIS A 10 -12.33 6.57 -6.23
CA HIS A 10 -11.30 5.70 -5.62
C HIS A 10 -10.21 5.12 -6.55
N SER A 11 -9.25 5.97 -6.94
CA SER A 11 -7.92 5.53 -7.37
C SER A 11 -6.91 5.76 -6.24
N ILE A 12 -6.12 4.74 -5.90
CA ILE A 12 -5.02 4.78 -4.92
C ILE A 12 -3.71 4.88 -5.70
N ALA A 13 -2.81 5.80 -5.32
CA ALA A 13 -1.53 5.95 -6.01
C ALA A 13 -0.49 4.93 -5.49
N PHE A 14 0.38 4.46 -6.38
CA PHE A 14 1.55 3.65 -6.04
C PHE A 14 2.75 4.33 -6.69
N PHE A 15 3.85 4.52 -5.95
CA PHE A 15 5.09 4.99 -6.59
C PHE A 15 5.93 3.77 -6.97
N THR A 16 5.93 3.43 -8.25
CA THR A 16 7.06 2.72 -8.86
C THR A 16 8.16 3.74 -9.08
N LYS A 17 9.23 3.73 -8.29
CA LYS A 17 10.40 4.52 -8.69
C LYS A 17 11.71 3.78 -8.38
N SER A 18 12.32 3.29 -9.46
CA SER A 18 13.78 3.19 -9.59
C SER A 18 14.34 4.63 -9.82
N PRO A 19 15.61 4.94 -9.47
CA PRO A 19 16.01 6.25 -8.94
C PRO A 19 15.79 7.51 -9.80
N SER A 20 15.70 7.45 -11.13
CA SER A 20 16.06 8.61 -11.97
C SER A 20 14.93 9.36 -12.68
N HIS A 21 13.65 8.93 -12.67
CA HIS A 21 12.60 9.69 -13.35
C HIS A 21 11.22 9.52 -12.68
N LEU A 22 10.64 10.59 -12.13
CA LEU A 22 9.32 10.54 -11.47
C LEU A 22 8.27 10.60 -12.58
N HIS A 23 7.88 9.45 -13.13
CA HIS A 23 6.66 9.37 -13.94
C HIS A 23 5.54 8.81 -13.05
N PHE A 24 4.47 9.58 -12.91
CA PHE A 24 3.27 9.20 -12.18
C PHE A 24 2.39 8.37 -13.12
N ASP A 25 2.72 7.09 -13.33
CA ASP A 25 1.93 6.24 -14.23
C ASP A 25 0.88 5.39 -13.50
N GLN A 26 -0.36 5.85 -13.68
CA GLN A 26 -1.64 5.17 -13.81
C GLN A 26 -1.81 3.68 -13.39
N ALA A 27 -2.70 3.51 -12.40
CA ALA A 27 -3.68 2.42 -12.22
C ALA A 27 -3.24 0.95 -12.45
N ILE A 28 -3.02 0.24 -11.35
CA ILE A 28 -3.00 -1.23 -11.33
C ILE A 28 -4.44 -1.74 -11.54
N PRO A 29 -4.70 -2.72 -12.43
CA PRO A 29 -6.02 -3.32 -12.62
C PRO A 29 -6.60 -3.86 -11.31
N LEU A 30 -7.93 -3.69 -11.18
CA LEU A 30 -8.81 -3.94 -10.01
C LEU A 30 -8.62 -5.28 -9.26
N HIS A 31 -7.84 -6.22 -9.78
CA HIS A 31 -7.59 -7.54 -9.22
C HIS A 31 -6.46 -7.59 -8.19
N ALA A 32 -5.60 -6.57 -8.09
CA ALA A 32 -4.48 -6.54 -7.15
C ALA A 32 -4.69 -5.49 -6.05
N ARG A 33 -5.88 -5.46 -5.43
CA ARG A 33 -6.11 -4.62 -4.25
C ARG A 33 -5.18 -5.07 -3.13
N PRO A 34 -4.21 -4.25 -2.68
CA PRO A 34 -3.43 -4.59 -1.52
C PRO A 34 -4.37 -4.75 -0.33
N PRO A 35 -4.14 -5.72 0.56
CA PRO A 35 -4.99 -5.89 1.73
C PRO A 35 -5.05 -4.60 2.53
N LEU A 36 -6.25 -4.36 3.06
CA LEU A 36 -6.76 -3.11 3.66
C LEU A 36 -5.90 -2.46 4.74
N ARG A 37 -4.80 -3.09 5.19
CA ARG A 37 -3.91 -2.56 6.24
C ARG A 37 -2.45 -3.01 6.06
N PRO A 38 -1.48 -2.15 6.40
CA PRO A 38 -0.06 -2.52 6.40
C PRO A 38 0.22 -3.63 7.42
N LEU A 39 0.99 -4.65 7.00
CA LEU A 39 1.52 -5.66 7.93
C LEU A 39 2.73 -5.04 8.63
N ARG A 40 2.65 -4.87 9.95
CA ARG A 40 3.71 -4.27 10.75
C ARG A 40 4.49 -5.32 11.52
N CYS A 41 5.79 -5.12 11.62
CA CYS A 41 6.66 -5.86 12.53
C CYS A 41 6.18 -5.66 13.97
N ARG A 42 6.13 -6.74 14.76
CA ARG A 42 5.67 -6.69 16.16
C ARG A 42 6.62 -5.91 17.08
N THR A 43 7.90 -5.82 16.72
CA THR A 43 8.93 -5.22 17.56
C THR A 43 9.23 -3.77 17.20
N CYS A 44 9.43 -3.48 15.90
CA CYS A 44 9.87 -2.15 15.44
C CYS A 44 8.84 -1.40 14.58
N CYS A 45 7.63 -1.94 14.42
CA CYS A 45 6.56 -1.36 13.60
C CYS A 45 6.85 -1.21 12.10
N PHE A 46 8.03 -1.63 11.62
CA PHE A 46 8.39 -1.60 10.20
C PHE A 46 7.35 -2.32 9.35
N VAL A 47 6.99 -1.75 8.22
CA VAL A 47 5.96 -2.30 7.32
C VAL A 47 6.59 -3.31 6.38
N LEU A 48 5.97 -4.49 6.27
CA LEU A 48 6.36 -5.52 5.29
C LEU A 48 6.43 -4.92 3.88
N ASN A 49 7.57 -5.16 3.21
CA ASN A 49 7.83 -4.76 1.83
C ASN A 49 8.78 -5.77 1.15
N HIS A 50 9.12 -5.54 -0.13
CA HIS A 50 9.98 -6.42 -0.92
C HIS A 50 11.37 -6.70 -0.31
N PHE A 51 11.88 -5.85 0.58
CA PHE A 51 13.16 -6.10 1.25
C PHE A 51 13.06 -7.11 2.40
N SER A 52 11.87 -7.59 2.73
CA SER A 52 11.65 -8.59 3.78
C SER A 52 11.89 -9.99 3.25
N ILE A 53 12.59 -10.83 4.02
CA ILE A 53 12.80 -12.24 3.65
C ILE A 53 11.52 -13.01 4.02
N VAL A 54 10.99 -13.79 3.08
CA VAL A 54 9.73 -14.52 3.26
C VAL A 54 9.99 -16.02 3.20
N ASP A 55 9.44 -16.73 4.17
CA ASP A 55 9.34 -18.19 4.19
C ASP A 55 7.87 -18.57 3.96
N TYR A 56 7.57 -19.05 2.75
CA TYR A 56 6.22 -19.47 2.36
C TYR A 56 5.80 -20.82 2.96
N ALA A 57 6.74 -21.66 3.39
CA ALA A 57 6.42 -22.95 3.99
C ALA A 57 5.90 -22.74 5.42
N THR A 58 6.63 -21.94 6.22
CA THR A 58 6.26 -21.67 7.62
C THR A 58 5.34 -20.45 7.77
N LYS A 59 5.06 -19.73 6.68
CA LYS A 59 4.25 -18.50 6.66
C LYS A 59 4.81 -17.45 7.63
N VAL A 60 6.11 -17.23 7.55
CA VAL A 60 6.86 -16.25 8.35
C VAL A 60 7.57 -15.27 7.43
N TRP A 61 7.73 -14.03 7.89
CA TRP A 61 8.63 -13.06 7.27
C TRP A 61 9.63 -12.51 8.30
N ILE A 62 10.82 -12.18 7.83
CA ILE A 62 11.90 -11.60 8.64
C ILE A 62 11.98 -10.11 8.31
N CYS A 63 11.90 -9.29 9.36
CA CYS A 63 12.01 -7.84 9.22
C CYS A 63 13.45 -7.44 8.82
N PRO A 64 13.64 -6.61 7.77
CA PRO A 64 14.98 -6.20 7.35
C PRO A 64 15.65 -5.20 8.30
N VAL A 65 14.90 -4.64 9.27
CA VAL A 65 15.41 -3.64 10.22
C VAL A 65 15.86 -4.29 11.53
N CYS A 66 15.01 -5.10 12.15
CA CYS A 66 15.28 -5.70 13.46
C CYS A 66 15.49 -7.22 13.42
N PHE A 67 15.45 -7.83 12.23
CA PHE A 67 15.69 -9.26 11.99
C PHE A 67 14.78 -10.23 12.77
N THR A 68 13.70 -9.73 13.38
CA THR A 68 12.73 -10.57 14.09
C THR A 68 11.83 -11.32 13.10
N ARG A 69 11.46 -12.55 13.45
CA ARG A 69 10.45 -13.34 12.74
C ARG A 69 9.04 -12.87 13.09
N ASN A 70 8.22 -12.71 12.07
CA ASN A 70 6.83 -12.27 12.18
C ASN A 70 5.93 -13.26 11.42
N HIS A 71 4.89 -13.79 12.07
CA HIS A 71 3.92 -14.66 11.40
C HIS A 71 2.98 -13.85 10.52
N PHE A 72 2.66 -14.39 9.34
CA PHE A 72 1.56 -13.88 8.54
C PHE A 72 0.21 -14.10 9.26
N PRO A 73 -0.75 -13.17 9.13
CA PRO A 73 -2.11 -13.40 9.59
C PRO A 73 -2.83 -14.51 8.82
N PRO A 74 -3.95 -15.07 9.34
CA PRO A 74 -4.68 -16.17 8.71
C PRO A 74 -5.15 -15.89 7.28
N TYR A 75 -5.50 -14.64 6.97
CA TYR A 75 -5.94 -14.24 5.62
C TYR A 75 -4.81 -14.21 4.58
N TYR A 76 -3.57 -14.52 4.97
CA TYR A 76 -2.43 -14.78 4.09
C TYR A 76 -2.10 -16.27 3.96
N ALA A 77 -2.98 -17.17 4.40
CA ALA A 77 -2.72 -18.62 4.36
C ALA A 77 -2.35 -19.13 2.96
N SER A 78 -2.89 -18.51 1.89
CA SER A 78 -2.64 -18.88 0.50
C SER A 78 -1.41 -18.23 -0.15
N ILE A 79 -0.57 -17.52 0.62
CA ILE A 79 0.62 -16.85 0.05
C ILE A 79 1.62 -17.88 -0.50
N SER A 80 2.08 -17.70 -1.73
CA SER A 80 3.13 -18.50 -2.38
C SER A 80 3.95 -17.62 -3.32
N ASP A 81 4.99 -18.17 -3.95
CA ASP A 81 5.77 -17.47 -4.96
C ASP A 81 4.91 -17.03 -6.17
N GLU A 82 3.91 -17.82 -6.55
CA GLU A 82 2.98 -17.51 -7.65
C GLU A 82 1.82 -16.61 -7.19
N ASN A 83 1.48 -16.63 -5.89
CA ASN A 83 0.37 -15.88 -5.31
C ASN A 83 0.90 -14.85 -4.30
N LEU A 84 1.72 -13.95 -4.82
CA LEU A 84 2.40 -12.94 -4.03
C LEU A 84 1.56 -11.66 -3.92
N PRO A 85 1.33 -11.11 -2.71
CA PRO A 85 0.70 -9.81 -2.58
C PRO A 85 1.56 -8.74 -3.22
N ALA A 86 0.91 -7.73 -3.82
CA ALA A 86 1.57 -6.66 -4.56
C ALA A 86 2.82 -6.09 -3.82
N LYS A 87 2.72 -5.88 -2.51
CA LYS A 87 3.80 -5.31 -1.69
C LYS A 87 5.13 -6.07 -1.59
N LEU A 88 5.20 -7.28 -2.10
CA LEU A 88 6.43 -8.07 -2.14
C LEU A 88 7.02 -8.13 -3.55
N PHE A 89 6.45 -7.45 -4.55
CA PHE A 89 7.08 -7.32 -5.85
C PHE A 89 8.23 -6.31 -5.83
N PRO A 90 9.39 -6.62 -6.43
CA PRO A 90 10.55 -5.72 -6.49
C PRO A 90 10.24 -4.36 -7.12
N GLN A 91 9.35 -4.34 -8.11
CA GLN A 91 8.94 -3.11 -8.80
C GLN A 91 8.11 -2.15 -7.94
N TYR A 92 7.53 -2.63 -6.83
CA TYR A 92 6.66 -1.83 -5.96
C TYR A 92 7.41 -1.44 -4.68
N THR A 93 8.22 -0.39 -4.79
CA THR A 93 9.03 0.15 -3.68
C THR A 93 8.24 1.08 -2.77
N THR A 94 7.15 1.69 -3.26
CA THR A 94 6.29 2.58 -2.49
C THR A 94 4.82 2.24 -2.71
N ILE A 95 4.08 2.13 -1.62
CA ILE A 95 2.70 1.64 -1.62
C ILE A 95 1.87 2.52 -0.71
N GLU A 96 0.79 3.06 -1.24
CA GLU A 96 -0.22 3.71 -0.43
C GLU A 96 -1.25 2.69 0.06
N TYR A 97 -1.53 2.75 1.35
CA TYR A 97 -2.58 1.94 1.97
C TYR A 97 -3.80 2.83 2.20
N ASP A 98 -4.90 2.52 1.53
CA ASP A 98 -6.16 3.23 1.77
C ASP A 98 -6.65 2.93 3.18
N SER A 99 -6.67 3.97 4.01
CA SER A 99 -7.16 3.92 5.38
C SER A 99 -8.69 4.05 5.45
N SER A 100 -9.42 3.73 4.36
CA SER A 100 -10.87 3.85 4.12
C SER A 100 -11.83 3.49 5.26
N ILE A 101 -11.34 2.89 6.35
CA ILE A 101 -12.06 2.77 7.63
C ILE A 101 -12.28 4.14 8.30
N LYS A 102 -11.52 5.18 7.95
CA LYS A 102 -11.64 6.55 8.49
C LYS A 102 -11.60 7.59 7.38
N LYS A 103 -12.59 7.60 6.47
CA LYS A 103 -12.82 8.82 5.69
C LYS A 103 -13.11 9.94 6.70
N PRO A 104 -12.41 11.09 6.66
CA PRO A 104 -12.74 12.20 7.53
C PRO A 104 -14.22 12.53 7.29
N THR A 105 -15.02 12.46 8.35
CA THR A 105 -16.47 12.76 8.30
C THR A 105 -16.73 14.23 8.00
N SER A 106 -15.72 15.09 8.15
CA SER A 106 -15.79 16.52 7.84
C SER A 106 -15.21 16.82 6.45
N PRO A 107 -15.87 17.68 5.65
CA PRO A 107 -15.31 18.17 4.40
C PRO A 107 -14.06 19.03 4.67
N PRO A 108 -13.18 19.23 3.66
CA PRO A 108 -12.04 20.13 3.77
C PRO A 108 -12.48 21.56 4.11
N ILE A 109 -11.79 22.21 5.05
CA ILE A 109 -12.01 23.61 5.44
C ILE A 109 -10.87 24.44 4.87
N PHE A 110 -11.21 25.51 4.15
CA PHE A 110 -10.24 26.44 3.58
C PHE A 110 -10.39 27.80 4.28
N ILE A 111 -9.29 28.33 4.83
CA ILE A 111 -9.24 29.66 5.46
C ILE A 111 -8.25 30.49 4.64
N PHE A 112 -8.72 31.62 4.13
CA PHE A 112 -7.86 32.61 3.47
C PHE A 112 -7.52 33.70 4.48
N VAL A 113 -6.24 33.82 4.79
CA VAL A 113 -5.72 34.92 5.62
C VAL A 113 -4.98 35.86 4.69
N VAL A 114 -5.51 37.08 4.53
CA VAL A 114 -4.94 38.12 3.69
C VAL A 114 -4.45 39.24 4.60
N ASP A 115 -3.14 39.46 4.62
CA ASP A 115 -2.54 40.68 5.15
C ASP A 115 -2.51 41.73 4.03
N THR A 116 -2.80 42.99 4.37
CA THR A 116 -2.93 44.10 3.39
C THR A 116 -1.66 44.91 3.27
#